data_AF-A0ABD1VV57-F1
#
_entry.id   AF-A0ABD1VV57-F1
#
_cell.length_a   1.000
_cell.length_b   1.000
_cell.length_c   1.000
_cell.angle_alpha   90.00
_cell.angle_beta   90.00
_cell.angle_gamma   90.00
#
_symmetry.space_group_name_H-M   'P 1'
#
loop_
_entity.id
_entity.type
_entity.pdbx_description
1 polymer ?
#
loop_
_entity_poly.entity_id
_entity_poly.type
_entity_poly.pdbx_seq_one_letter_code
_entity_poly.pdbx_strand_id
1 'polypeptide(L)'
;MIIPVWEISDSTESLFRNMIAYEYYLTGSPQRYVTDYVFFMHCLVHSPEDAKLLRRSGIISNFLGADEMVYRVINQLGKNIIISEKFSYSNIFDIVNRHCGHTRNRWMATLRRDYFSSPWALISVLAAITLLVLAIIQTTFAILSYCKLLLKF
;
A
#
# COMPACT_ATOMS: atom_id res chain seq x y z
N MET A 1 3.22 -7.28 -12.60
CA MET A 1 2.90 -5.99 -13.23
C MET A 1 4.09 -5.07 -13.01
N ILE A 2 4.56 -4.41 -14.07
CA ILE A 2 5.67 -3.45 -13.99
C ILE A 2 5.04 -2.07 -14.23
N ILE A 3 5.17 -1.17 -13.27
CA ILE A 3 4.77 0.23 -13.46
C ILE A 3 5.92 0.92 -14.19
N PRO A 4 5.66 1.61 -15.32
CA PRO A 4 6.70 2.36 -16.02
C PRO A 4 7.32 3.41 -15.10
N VAL A 5 8.64 3.56 -15.18
CA VAL A 5 9.37 4.58 -14.42
C VAL A 5 8.92 5.97 -14.90
N TRP A 6 8.56 6.84 -13.97
CA TRP A 6 8.19 8.22 -14.25
C TRP A 6 9.31 9.17 -13.87
N GLU A 7 9.90 9.80 -14.88
CA GLU A 7 10.86 10.88 -14.69
C GLU A 7 10.14 12.21 -14.47
N ILE A 8 10.41 12.83 -13.33
CA ILE A 8 9.77 14.08 -12.91
C ILE A 8 10.84 15.18 -12.84
N SER A 9 10.63 16.21 -13.63
CA SER A 9 11.48 17.39 -13.83
C SER A 9 10.62 18.65 -13.91
N ASP A 10 11.24 19.83 -14.03
CA ASP A 10 10.53 21.11 -14.08
C ASP A 10 9.55 21.22 -15.26
N SER A 11 9.82 20.55 -16.38
CA SER A 11 8.94 20.54 -17.55
C SER A 11 7.81 19.51 -17.49
N THR A 12 7.81 18.60 -16.51
CA THR A 12 6.85 17.49 -16.44
C THR A 12 5.42 18.00 -16.32
N GLU A 13 5.16 19.04 -15.53
CA GLU A 13 3.80 19.56 -15.36
C GLU A 13 3.23 20.08 -16.70
N SER A 14 3.96 20.95 -17.39
CA SER A 14 3.50 21.56 -18.64
C SER A 14 3.35 20.52 -19.76
N LEU A 15 4.30 19.59 -19.86
CA LEU A 15 4.27 18.50 -20.84
C LEU A 15 2.99 17.67 -20.69
N PHE A 16 2.73 17.15 -19.48
CA PHE A 16 1.59 16.28 -19.25
C PHE A 16 0.25 17.02 -19.36
N ARG A 17 0.17 18.29 -18.95
CA ARG A 17 -1.03 19.12 -19.19
C ARG A 17 -1.35 19.28 -20.67
N ASN A 18 -0.34 19.53 -21.49
CA ASN A 18 -0.53 19.65 -22.94
C ASN A 18 -0.96 18.31 -23.57
N MET A 19 -0.40 17.19 -23.11
CA MET A 19 -0.82 15.86 -23.56
C MET A 19 -2.26 15.53 -23.15
N ILE A 20 -2.65 15.84 -21.91
CA ILE A 20 -4.03 15.65 -21.43
C ILE A 20 -5.01 16.52 -22.24
N ALA A 21 -4.66 17.79 -22.47
CA ALA A 21 -5.48 18.69 -23.30
C ALA A 21 -5.63 18.16 -24.74
N TYR A 22 -4.55 17.61 -25.31
CA TYR A 22 -4.59 16.94 -26.61
C TYR A 22 -5.52 15.72 -26.60
N GLU A 23 -5.43 14.85 -25.58
CA GLU A 23 -6.33 13.69 -25.44
C GLU A 23 -7.81 14.08 -25.29
N TYR A 24 -8.10 15.23 -24.67
CA TYR A 24 -9.48 15.73 -24.55
C TYR A 24 -10.01 16.33 -25.83
N TYR A 25 -9.15 17.01 -26.61
CA TYR A 25 -9.54 17.61 -27.88
C TYR A 25 -9.71 16.59 -28.99
N LEU A 26 -8.98 15.47 -28.93
CA LEU A 26 -9.08 14.38 -29.90
C LEU A 26 -10.40 13.60 -29.70
N THR A 27 -11.52 14.19 -30.14
CA THR A 27 -12.85 13.60 -30.10
C THR A 27 -12.86 12.29 -30.89
N GLY A 28 -13.06 11.16 -30.19
CA GLY A 28 -13.25 9.85 -30.80
C GLY A 28 -12.35 8.73 -30.28
N SER A 29 -11.29 9.02 -29.52
CA SER A 29 -10.55 7.96 -28.84
C SER A 29 -11.30 7.54 -27.56
N PRO A 30 -11.75 6.27 -27.44
CA PRO A 30 -12.38 5.79 -26.21
C PRO A 30 -11.39 5.69 -25.04
N GLN A 31 -10.08 5.80 -25.32
CA GLN A 31 -9.03 5.56 -24.34
C GLN A 31 -8.10 6.77 -24.23
N ARG A 32 -7.81 7.16 -22.98
CA ARG A 32 -6.98 8.32 -22.63
C ARG A 32 -5.79 7.85 -21.81
N TYR A 33 -4.79 7.28 -22.48
CA TYR A 33 -3.70 6.57 -21.81
C TYR A 33 -2.87 7.48 -20.90
N VAL A 34 -2.56 8.71 -21.34
CA VAL A 34 -1.79 9.66 -20.56
C VAL A 34 -2.61 10.13 -19.35
N THR A 35 -3.85 10.52 -19.59
CA THR A 35 -4.79 10.93 -18.54
C THR A 35 -4.98 9.84 -17.49
N ASP A 36 -5.23 8.61 -17.92
CA ASP A 36 -5.43 7.45 -17.05
C ASP A 36 -4.18 7.15 -16.22
N TYR A 37 -2.98 7.24 -16.83
CA TYR A 37 -1.71 7.02 -16.14
C TYR A 37 -1.41 8.10 -15.10
N VAL A 38 -1.63 9.38 -15.44
CA VAL A 38 -1.47 10.49 -14.50
C VAL A 38 -2.43 10.34 -13.34
N PHE A 39 -3.69 9.98 -13.60
CA PHE A 39 -4.68 9.72 -12.56
C PHE A 39 -4.27 8.54 -11.67
N PHE A 40 -3.81 7.44 -12.26
CA PHE A 40 -3.29 6.29 -11.53
C PHE A 40 -2.14 6.69 -10.58
N MET A 41 -1.15 7.43 -11.09
CA MET A 41 -0.03 7.90 -10.27
C MET A 41 -0.46 8.90 -9.20
N HIS A 42 -1.43 9.76 -9.50
CA HIS A 42 -2.04 10.66 -8.52
C HIS A 42 -2.70 9.91 -7.36
N CYS A 43 -3.38 8.79 -7.64
CA CYS A 43 -3.95 7.94 -6.58
C CYS A 43 -2.90 7.23 -5.72
N LEU A 44 -1.69 7.00 -6.25
CA LEU A 44 -0.59 6.37 -5.49
C LEU A 44 0.16 7.36 -4.60
N VAL A 45 0.16 8.65 -4.91
CA VAL A 45 0.97 9.67 -4.23
C VAL A 45 0.05 10.68 -3.53
N HIS A 46 -0.27 10.42 -2.27
CA HIS A 46 -1.12 11.31 -1.45
C HIS A 46 -0.32 12.19 -0.48
N SER A 47 0.96 11.89 -0.30
CA SER A 47 1.88 12.59 0.58
C SER A 47 3.33 12.59 0.03
N PRO A 48 4.22 13.48 0.52
CA PRO A 48 5.65 13.42 0.22
C PRO A 48 6.29 12.07 0.58
N GLU A 49 5.79 11.40 1.63
CA GLU A 49 6.25 10.07 2.05
C GLU A 49 5.95 9.00 0.99
N ASP A 50 4.80 9.08 0.31
CA ASP A 50 4.45 8.19 -0.79
C ASP A 50 5.36 8.42 -2.00
N ALA A 51 5.63 9.68 -2.34
CA ALA A 51 6.56 10.05 -3.41
C ALA A 51 7.96 9.48 -3.13
N LYS A 52 8.43 9.63 -1.89
CA LYS A 52 9.71 9.06 -1.42
C LYS A 52 9.72 7.54 -1.49
N LEU A 53 8.63 6.87 -1.14
CA LEU A 53 8.50 5.42 -1.23
C LEU A 53 8.60 4.95 -2.69
N LEU A 54 7.86 5.58 -3.60
CA LEU A 54 7.88 5.25 -5.03
C LEU A 54 9.22 5.56 -5.69
N ARG A 55 9.93 6.60 -5.24
CA ARG A 55 11.29 6.86 -5.68
C ARG A 55 12.25 5.76 -5.23
N ARG A 56 12.15 5.33 -3.96
CA ARG A 56 12.98 4.25 -3.42
C ARG A 56 12.72 2.90 -4.09
N SER A 57 11.49 2.66 -4.57
CA SER A 57 11.16 1.46 -5.35
C SER A 57 11.54 1.57 -6.83
N GLY A 58 12.14 2.69 -7.26
CA GLY A 58 12.56 2.91 -8.66
C GLY A 58 11.41 3.22 -9.62
N ILE A 59 10.20 3.49 -9.11
CA ILE A 59 9.03 3.84 -9.92
C ILE A 59 9.07 5.34 -10.30
N ILE A 60 9.62 6.19 -9.44
CA ILE A 60 9.81 7.62 -9.72
C ILE A 60 11.30 7.94 -9.80
N SER A 61 11.71 8.63 -10.85
CA SER A 61 13.01 9.29 -10.93
C SER A 61 12.84 10.79 -10.68
N ASN A 62 13.44 11.30 -9.61
CA ASN A 62 13.26 12.67 -9.14
C ASN A 62 14.42 13.56 -9.58
N PHE A 63 14.15 14.48 -10.50
CA PHE A 63 15.07 15.54 -10.94
C PHE A 63 14.74 16.92 -10.34
N LEU A 64 13.70 17.01 -9.49
CA LEU A 64 13.29 18.23 -8.77
C LEU A 64 14.03 18.41 -7.42
N GLY A 65 14.86 17.45 -7.03
CA GLY A 65 15.64 17.46 -5.79
C GLY A 65 14.86 16.99 -4.56
N ALA A 66 13.72 17.61 -4.25
CA ALA A 66 12.91 17.28 -3.06
C ALA A 66 11.69 16.40 -3.39
N ASP A 67 11.42 15.39 -2.55
CA ASP A 67 10.25 14.50 -2.72
C ASP A 67 8.91 15.25 -2.57
N GLU A 68 8.91 16.39 -1.85
CA GLU A 68 7.74 17.25 -1.72
C GLU A 68 7.38 18.01 -3.01
N MET A 69 8.39 18.34 -3.83
CA MET A 69 8.16 18.95 -5.14
C MET A 69 7.53 17.94 -6.11
N VAL A 70 7.98 16.69 -6.05
CA VAL A 70 7.36 15.57 -6.79
C VAL A 70 5.89 15.42 -6.41
N TYR A 71 5.58 15.35 -5.12
CA TYR A 71 4.20 15.29 -4.63
C TYR A 71 3.38 16.47 -5.16
N ARG A 72 3.91 17.70 -5.10
CA ARG A 72 3.22 18.89 -5.59
C ARG A 72 2.87 18.81 -7.08
N VAL A 73 3.83 18.41 -7.93
CA VAL A 73 3.60 18.27 -9.38
C VAL A 73 2.54 17.21 -9.67
N ILE A 74 2.65 16.03 -9.06
CA ILE A 74 1.68 14.94 -9.24
C ILE A 74 0.28 15.37 -8.76
N ASN A 75 0.21 16.04 -7.60
CA ASN A 75 -1.05 16.55 -7.06
C ASN A 75 -1.66 17.62 -7.96
N GLN A 76 -0.86 18.53 -8.51
CA GLN A 76 -1.32 19.53 -9.47
C GLN A 76 -1.80 18.92 -10.78
N LEU A 77 -1.09 17.91 -11.29
CA LEU A 77 -1.48 17.19 -12.51
C LEU A 77 -2.80 16.44 -12.32
N GLY A 78 -3.03 15.83 -11.16
CA GLY A 78 -4.27 15.12 -10.84
C GLY A 78 -5.52 15.99 -10.71
N LYS A 79 -5.37 17.30 -10.55
CA LYS A 79 -6.51 18.22 -10.43
C LYS A 79 -7.24 18.38 -11.76
N ASN A 80 -8.57 18.33 -11.69
CA ASN A 80 -9.49 18.53 -12.83
C ASN A 80 -9.32 17.49 -13.95
N ILE A 81 -8.82 16.29 -13.62
CA ILE A 81 -8.79 15.17 -14.56
C ILE A 81 -10.18 14.53 -14.68
N ILE A 82 -10.66 14.46 -15.92
CA ILE A 82 -11.81 13.65 -16.35
C ILE A 82 -11.29 12.31 -16.86
N ILE A 83 -11.55 11.25 -16.10
CA ILE A 83 -11.15 9.88 -16.41
C ILE A 83 -11.94 9.38 -17.63
N SER A 84 -11.32 8.50 -18.43
CA SER A 84 -12.02 7.83 -19.54
C SER A 84 -13.08 6.85 -19.03
N GLU A 85 -14.14 6.62 -19.81
CA GLU A 85 -15.15 5.58 -19.48
C GLU A 85 -14.51 4.18 -19.40
N LYS A 86 -13.49 3.94 -20.22
CA LYS A 86 -12.68 2.70 -20.22
C LYS A 86 -11.34 2.94 -19.54
N PHE A 87 -11.38 3.21 -18.24
CA PHE A 87 -10.18 3.44 -17.45
C PHE A 87 -9.20 2.26 -17.53
N SER A 88 -8.00 2.53 -18.03
CA SER A 88 -6.98 1.53 -18.37
C SER A 88 -6.50 0.71 -17.17
N TYR A 89 -6.59 1.27 -15.95
CA TYR A 89 -6.10 0.63 -14.73
C TYR A 89 -7.24 0.09 -13.84
N SER A 90 -8.48 0.03 -14.33
CA SER A 90 -9.66 -0.46 -13.58
C SER A 90 -9.44 -1.84 -12.94
N ASN A 91 -8.97 -2.82 -13.72
CA ASN A 91 -8.69 -4.16 -13.21
C ASN A 91 -7.63 -4.17 -12.10
N ILE A 92 -6.65 -3.26 -12.14
CA ILE A 92 -5.61 -3.16 -11.11
C ILE A 92 -6.22 -2.65 -9.81
N PHE A 93 -7.07 -1.62 -9.88
CA PHE A 93 -7.82 -1.14 -8.72
C PHE A 93 -8.71 -2.25 -8.16
N ASP A 94 -9.38 -3.04 -8.99
CA ASP A 94 -10.21 -4.16 -8.52
C ASP A 94 -9.40 -5.22 -7.79
N ILE A 95 -8.23 -5.59 -8.32
CA ILE A 95 -7.33 -6.55 -7.68
C ILE A 95 -6.85 -6.03 -6.33
N VAL A 96 -6.40 -4.77 -6.27
CA VAL A 96 -5.91 -4.14 -5.04
C VAL A 96 -7.04 -4.00 -4.03
N ASN A 97 -8.21 -3.52 -4.45
CA ASN A 97 -9.39 -3.37 -3.58
C ASN A 97 -9.86 -4.71 -3.04
N ARG A 98 -9.88 -5.76 -3.85
CA ARG A 98 -10.21 -7.12 -3.40
C ARG A 98 -9.18 -7.64 -2.40
N HIS A 99 -7.89 -7.40 -2.65
CA HIS A 99 -6.82 -7.79 -1.74
C HIS A 99 -6.93 -7.07 -0.39
N CYS A 100 -7.13 -5.75 -0.41
CA CYS A 100 -7.26 -4.92 0.78
C CYS A 100 -8.59 -5.13 1.52
N GLY A 101 -9.66 -5.49 0.79
CA GLY A 101 -10.98 -5.78 1.36
C GLY A 101 -11.04 -7.13 2.09
N HIS A 102 -10.10 -8.04 1.84
CA HIS A 102 -10.08 -9.33 2.52
C HIS A 102 -9.67 -9.16 3.99
N THR A 103 -10.57 -9.52 4.92
CA THR A 103 -10.40 -9.33 6.37
C THR A 103 -9.05 -9.81 6.87
N ARG A 104 -8.59 -11.02 6.47
CA ARG A 104 -7.27 -11.55 6.87
C ARG A 104 -6.11 -10.63 6.49
N ASN A 105 -6.14 -10.02 5.32
CA ASN A 105 -5.06 -9.15 4.85
C ASN A 105 -5.06 -7.83 5.64
N ARG A 106 -6.24 -7.31 5.97
CA ARG A 106 -6.39 -6.15 6.85
C ARG A 106 -5.84 -6.42 8.25
N TRP A 107 -6.23 -7.55 8.87
CA TRP A 107 -5.69 -7.95 10.17
C TRP A 107 -4.17 -8.14 10.12
N MET A 108 -3.64 -8.78 9.08
CA MET A 108 -2.21 -8.99 8.93
C MET A 108 -1.44 -7.67 8.71
N ALA A 109 -2.03 -6.71 7.99
CA ALA A 109 -1.47 -5.38 7.82
C ALA A 109 -1.45 -4.60 9.15
N THR A 110 -2.54 -4.65 9.94
CA THR A 110 -2.60 -4.06 11.29
C THR A 110 -1.57 -4.70 12.22
N LEU A 111 -1.51 -6.04 12.26
CA LEU A 111 -0.53 -6.77 13.05
C LEU A 111 0.90 -6.34 12.68
N ARG A 112 1.19 -6.20 11.39
CA ARG A 112 2.51 -5.77 10.95
C ARG A 112 2.82 -4.33 11.28
N ARG A 113 1.84 -3.44 11.16
CA ARG A 113 2.01 -2.04 11.52
C ARG A 113 2.22 -1.85 13.01
N ASP A 114 1.50 -2.57 13.86
CA ASP A 114 1.51 -2.29 15.30
C ASP A 114 2.56 -3.11 16.05
N TYR A 115 2.81 -4.36 15.63
CA TYR A 115 3.71 -5.27 16.33
C TYR A 115 5.12 -5.35 15.72
N PHE A 116 5.24 -5.26 14.39
CA PHE A 116 6.56 -5.30 13.73
C PHE A 116 7.22 -3.92 13.59
N SER A 117 6.52 -2.82 13.89
CA SER A 117 7.12 -1.47 13.88
C SER A 117 7.90 -1.13 15.15
N SER A 118 7.56 -1.77 16.27
CA SER A 118 8.21 -1.56 17.56
C SER A 118 8.88 -2.85 18.02
N PRO A 119 10.22 -2.86 18.21
CA PRO A 119 10.93 -4.04 18.71
C PRO A 119 10.35 -4.55 20.04
N TRP A 120 9.88 -3.65 20.90
CA TRP A 120 9.29 -3.98 22.19
C TRP A 120 7.94 -4.68 22.08
N ALA A 121 7.11 -4.29 21.11
CA ALA A 121 5.82 -4.94 20.88
C ALA A 121 6.02 -6.39 20.43
N LEU A 122 7.03 -6.64 19.60
CA LEU A 122 7.41 -7.99 19.17
C LEU A 122 7.90 -8.85 20.34
N ILE A 123 8.79 -8.32 21.19
CA ILE A 123 9.28 -9.03 22.38
C ILE A 123 8.13 -9.36 23.33
N SER A 124 7.21 -8.43 23.55
CA SER A 124 6.04 -8.64 24.40
C SER A 124 5.15 -9.77 23.89
N VAL A 125 4.89 -9.83 22.58
CA VAL A 125 4.13 -10.93 21.97
C VAL A 125 4.85 -12.27 22.14
N LEU A 126 6.16 -12.32 21.90
CA LEU A 126 6.94 -13.55 22.09
C LEU A 126 6.88 -14.02 23.55
N ALA A 127 7.06 -13.10 24.50
CA ALA A 127 6.96 -13.40 25.92
C ALA A 127 5.57 -13.95 26.28
N ALA A 128 4.50 -13.31 25.82
CA ALA A 128 3.13 -13.77 26.05
C ALA A 128 2.88 -15.18 25.47
N ILE A 129 3.38 -15.47 24.26
CA ILE A 129 3.29 -16.81 23.65
C ILE A 129 4.06 -17.83 24.50
N THR A 130 5.28 -17.52 24.94
CA THR A 130 6.05 -18.44 25.78
C THR A 130 5.37 -18.74 27.11
N LEU A 131 4.81 -17.72 27.77
CA LEU A 131 4.06 -17.89 29.02
C LEU A 131 2.78 -18.71 28.82
N LEU A 132 2.06 -18.48 27.72
CA LEU A 132 0.87 -19.26 27.38
C LEU A 132 1.19 -20.74 27.20
N VAL A 133 2.26 -21.07 26.45
CA VAL A 133 2.70 -22.45 26.24
C VAL A 133 3.10 -23.09 27.57
N LEU A 134 3.85 -22.36 28.40
CA LEU A 134 4.24 -22.85 29.73
C LEU A 134 3.02 -23.12 30.61
N ALA A 135 2.03 -22.23 30.60
CA ALA A 135 0.80 -22.37 31.38
C ALA A 135 -0.03 -23.59 30.94
N ILE A 136 -0.13 -23.87 29.64
CA ILE A 136 -0.79 -25.07 29.10
C ILE A 136 -0.06 -26.33 29.57
N ILE A 137 1.26 -26.34 29.48
CA ILE A 137 2.07 -27.48 29.97
C ILE A 137 1.82 -27.70 31.47
N GLN A 138 1.88 -26.64 32.28
CA GLN A 138 1.64 -26.73 33.73
C GLN A 138 0.23 -27.24 34.06
N THR A 139 -0.80 -26.74 33.38
CA THR A 139 -2.19 -27.20 33.60
C THR A 139 -2.39 -28.65 33.21
N THR A 140 -1.82 -29.11 32.09
CA THR A 140 -1.91 -30.53 31.69
C THR A 140 -1.23 -31.46 32.70
N PHE A 141 -0.03 -31.11 33.19
CA PHE A 141 0.63 -31.88 34.25
C PHE A 141 -0.17 -31.90 35.56
N ALA A 142 -0.77 -30.77 35.95
CA ALA A 142 -1.59 -30.68 37.15
C ALA A 142 -2.83 -31.59 37.07
N ILE A 143 -3.53 -31.59 35.93
CA ILE A 143 -4.70 -32.45 35.69
C ILE A 143 -4.31 -33.94 35.73
N LEU A 144 -3.23 -34.32 35.03
CA LEU A 144 -2.72 -35.69 35.03
C LEU A 144 -2.35 -36.18 36.44
N SER A 145 -1.69 -35.32 37.23
CA SER A 145 -1.34 -35.62 38.62
C SER A 145 -2.60 -35.82 39.47
N TYR A 146 -3.60 -34.97 39.31
CA TYR A 146 -4.87 -35.05 40.05
C TYR A 146 -5.66 -36.33 39.70
N CYS A 147 -5.80 -36.66 38.42
CA CYS A 147 -6.48 -37.90 37.97
C CYS A 147 -5.77 -39.16 38.47
N LYS A 148 -4.43 -39.18 38.48
CA LYS A 148 -3.65 -40.31 39.00
C LYS A 148 -3.84 -40.51 40.51
N LEU A 149 -4.05 -39.42 41.24
CA LEU A 149 -4.28 -39.46 42.70
C LEU A 149 -5.70 -39.96 43.02
N LEU A 150 -6.69 -39.60 42.21
CA LEU A 150 -8.08 -40.07 42.31
C LEU A 150 -8.26 -41.57 42.01
N LEU A 151 -7.53 -42.11 41.03
CA LEU A 151 -7.56 -43.56 40.68
C LEU A 151 -6.81 -44.45 41.69
N LYS A 152 -6.18 -43.87 42.70
CA LYS A 152 -5.42 -44.58 43.74
C LYS A 152 -6.23 -44.84 45.02
N PHE A 153 -7.49 -44.41 45.05
CA PHE A 153 -8.51 -44.73 46.04
C PHE A 153 -9.55 -45.66 45.43
#